data_AF-A0AAD5DH93-F1
#
_entry.id   AF-A0AAD5DH93-F1
#
_cell.length_a   1.000
_cell.length_b   1.000
_cell.length_c   1.000
_cell.angle_alpha   90.00
_cell.angle_beta   90.00
_cell.angle_gamma   90.00
#
_symmetry.space_group_name_H-M   'P 1'
#
loop_
_entity.id
_entity.type
_entity.pdbx_description
1 polymer ?
#
loop_
_entity_poly.entity_id
_entity_poly.type
_entity_poly.pdbx_seq_one_letter_code
_entity_poly.pdbx_strand_id
1 'polypeptide(L)'
;MAACGVADPKAALRRAPNLLHFDYAAAGFLQRRLLLQRCFQLTAAQLYEQHPSCLSQISVERLVQRLQFAEHRGQEGSMQCVVKAKQETFLAAVGASQAEWEAWAAASPSEACPLYGWAQQAAADEVARLAAALPPELAQGEKRPNRFKRRSQVAD
;
A
#
# COMPACT_ATOMS: atom_id res chain seq x y z
N MET A 1 3.46 18.66 -4.88
CA MET A 1 3.61 17.43 -4.08
C MET A 1 2.68 17.47 -2.86
N ALA A 2 1.36 17.48 -3.07
CA ALA A 2 0.39 17.39 -1.99
C ALA A 2 -0.62 16.29 -2.35
N ALA A 3 -0.14 15.07 -2.52
CA ALA A 3 -0.93 14.01 -3.13
C ALA A 3 -1.24 12.84 -2.18
N CYS A 4 -0.48 12.64 -1.09
CA CYS A 4 -0.69 11.48 -0.20
C CYS A 4 -1.45 11.80 1.10
N GLY A 5 -2.16 12.93 1.20
CA GLY A 5 -2.87 13.31 2.43
C GLY A 5 -1.94 13.64 3.62
N VAL A 6 -0.70 14.05 3.34
CA VAL A 6 0.29 14.47 4.34
C VAL A 6 0.45 15.99 4.27
N ALA A 7 0.31 16.66 5.41
CA ALA A 7 0.44 18.11 5.49
C ALA A 7 1.86 18.61 5.19
N ASP A 8 2.89 17.89 5.65
CA ASP A 8 4.30 18.15 5.32
C ASP A 8 4.99 16.87 4.81
N PRO A 9 5.01 16.66 3.48
CA PRO A 9 5.68 15.51 2.87
C PRO A 9 7.17 15.46 3.18
N LYS A 10 7.83 16.62 3.34
CA LYS A 10 9.28 16.69 3.57
C LYS A 10 9.63 16.21 4.98
N ALA A 11 8.84 16.57 5.98
CA ALA A 11 9.00 16.09 7.35
C ALA A 11 8.74 14.57 7.47
N ALA A 12 7.70 14.06 6.80
CA ALA A 12 7.40 12.62 6.79
C ALA A 12 8.54 11.81 6.16
N LEU A 13 9.06 12.26 5.00
CA LEU A 13 10.19 11.61 4.33
C LEU A 13 11.48 11.63 5.14
N ARG A 14 11.73 12.69 5.92
CA ARG A 14 12.90 12.75 6.83
C ARG A 14 12.81 11.76 7.99
N ARG A 15 11.60 11.53 8.53
CA ARG A 15 11.38 10.54 9.61
C ARG A 15 11.41 9.10 9.12
N ALA A 16 11.09 8.88 7.85
CA ALA A 16 10.98 7.56 7.26
C ALA A 16 11.62 7.51 5.87
N PRO A 17 12.96 7.53 5.77
CA PRO A 17 13.67 7.56 4.48
C PRO A 17 13.36 6.34 3.61
N ASN A 18 13.00 5.20 4.23
CA ASN A 18 12.58 4.00 3.51
C ASN A 18 11.33 4.22 2.66
N LEU A 19 10.49 5.22 2.97
CA LEU A 19 9.34 5.58 2.16
C LEU A 19 9.75 6.25 0.83
N LEU A 20 10.94 6.86 0.73
CA LEU A 20 11.43 7.50 -0.51
C LEU A 20 11.53 6.55 -1.70
N HIS A 21 11.71 5.26 -1.42
CA HIS A 21 11.88 4.23 -2.45
C HIS A 21 10.57 3.61 -2.93
N PHE A 22 9.44 3.93 -2.28
CA PHE A 22 8.15 3.40 -2.69
C PHE A 22 7.54 4.26 -3.78
N ASP A 23 7.05 3.60 -4.82
CA ASP A 23 6.09 4.22 -5.72
C ASP A 23 4.76 4.39 -4.96
N TYR A 24 4.48 5.64 -4.60
CA TYR A 24 3.27 6.03 -3.86
C TYR A 24 1.99 5.85 -4.68
N ALA A 25 2.09 5.71 -6.00
CA ALA A 25 0.99 5.38 -6.88
C ALA A 25 0.91 3.87 -7.19
N ALA A 26 1.86 3.05 -6.72
CA ALA A 26 1.79 1.61 -6.93
C ALA A 26 0.55 1.03 -6.23
N ALA A 27 -0.23 0.25 -6.99
CA ALA A 27 -1.47 -0.34 -6.52
C ALA A 27 -1.29 -1.11 -5.20
N GLY A 28 -0.24 -1.94 -5.09
CA GLY A 28 0.02 -2.71 -3.87
C GLY A 28 0.36 -1.85 -2.65
N PHE A 29 1.00 -0.70 -2.84
CA PHE A 29 1.28 0.24 -1.76
C PHE A 29 0.00 0.92 -1.28
N LEU A 30 -0.82 1.40 -2.22
CA LEU A 30 -2.09 2.05 -1.93
C LEU A 30 -3.08 1.08 -1.27
N GLN A 31 -3.17 -0.16 -1.74
CA GLN A 31 -3.99 -1.20 -1.12
C GLN A 31 -3.61 -1.42 0.35
N ARG A 32 -2.32 -1.60 0.66
CA ARG A 32 -1.86 -1.74 2.05
C ARG A 32 -2.22 -0.54 2.90
N ARG A 33 -1.92 0.66 2.40
CA ARG A 33 -2.25 1.90 3.11
C ARG A 33 -3.73 1.97 3.43
N LEU A 34 -4.60 1.80 2.43
CA LEU A 34 -6.04 1.93 2.57
C LEU A 34 -6.63 0.85 3.49
N LEU A 35 -6.14 -0.39 3.41
CA LEU A 35 -6.50 -1.46 4.34
C LEU A 35 -6.17 -1.09 5.79
N LEU A 36 -4.94 -0.61 6.05
CA LEU A 36 -4.53 -0.24 7.40
C LEU A 36 -5.32 0.97 7.92
N GLN A 37 -5.59 1.96 7.06
CA GLN A 37 -6.44 3.10 7.42
C GLN A 37 -7.85 2.64 7.82
N ARG A 38 -8.44 1.74 7.05
CA ARG A 38 -9.81 1.25 7.27
C ARG A 38 -9.90 0.37 8.52
N CYS A 39 -9.03 -0.64 8.64
CA CYS A 39 -9.14 -1.65 9.70
C CYS A 39 -8.65 -1.16 11.07
N PHE A 40 -7.75 -0.17 11.11
CA PHE A 40 -7.21 0.38 12.35
C PHE A 40 -7.63 1.82 12.62
N GLN A 41 -8.57 2.36 11.82
CA GLN A 41 -9.07 3.75 11.93
C GLN A 41 -7.95 4.79 11.93
N LEU A 42 -6.90 4.56 11.13
CA LEU A 42 -5.75 5.44 11.03
C LEU A 42 -5.90 6.42 9.87
N THR A 43 -5.38 7.62 10.06
CA THR A 43 -5.16 8.57 8.96
C THR A 43 -3.91 8.20 8.15
N ALA A 44 -3.83 8.67 6.90
CA ALA A 44 -2.63 8.50 6.09
C ALA A 44 -1.40 9.11 6.78
N ALA A 45 -1.54 10.30 7.37
CA ALA A 45 -0.48 10.96 8.13
C ALA A 45 0.02 10.10 9.31
N GLN A 46 -0.88 9.52 10.11
CA GLN A 46 -0.48 8.62 11.21
C GLN A 46 0.30 7.40 10.70
N LEU A 47 -0.12 6.80 9.57
CA LEU A 47 0.61 5.69 8.98
C LEU A 47 2.02 6.09 8.55
N TYR A 48 2.18 7.23 7.88
CA TYR A 48 3.49 7.67 7.41
C TYR A 48 4.42 8.13 8.53
N GLU A 49 3.89 8.81 9.55
CA GLU A 49 4.69 9.39 10.62
C GLU A 49 4.99 8.42 11.75
N GLN A 50 4.03 7.55 12.10
CA GLN A 50 4.12 6.69 13.30
C GLN A 50 4.38 5.23 12.94
N HIS A 51 3.93 4.78 11.77
CA HIS A 51 3.98 3.38 11.37
C HIS A 51 4.51 3.13 9.95
N PRO A 52 5.58 3.83 9.50
CA PRO A 52 6.03 3.77 8.10
C PRO A 52 6.43 2.36 7.66
N SER A 53 7.01 1.57 8.58
CA SER A 53 7.39 0.18 8.33
C SER A 53 6.22 -0.73 8.00
N CYS A 54 5.00 -0.40 8.44
CA CYS A 54 3.83 -1.24 8.19
C CYS A 54 3.42 -1.25 6.71
N LEU A 55 3.85 -0.24 5.93
CA LEU A 55 3.52 -0.10 4.51
C LEU A 55 4.38 -0.99 3.60
N SER A 56 5.47 -1.56 4.12
CA SER A 56 6.44 -2.35 3.35
C SER A 56 6.63 -3.80 3.82
N GLN A 57 6.22 -4.12 5.05
CA GLN A 57 6.59 -5.40 5.70
C GLN A 57 5.69 -6.60 5.37
N ILE A 58 4.54 -6.39 4.75
CA ILE A 58 3.56 -7.47 4.48
C ILE A 58 3.02 -7.35 3.06
N SER A 59 2.67 -8.47 2.42
CA SER A 59 1.91 -8.44 1.16
C SER A 59 0.45 -8.11 1.41
N VAL A 60 -0.27 -7.62 0.38
CA VAL A 60 -1.70 -7.30 0.50
C VAL A 60 -2.51 -8.55 0.84
N GLU A 61 -2.25 -9.65 0.14
CA GLU A 61 -2.91 -10.95 0.37
C GLU A 61 -2.74 -11.42 1.82
N ARG A 62 -1.50 -11.41 2.32
CA ARG A 62 -1.21 -11.85 3.69
C ARG A 62 -1.83 -10.92 4.73
N LEU A 63 -1.86 -9.62 4.45
CA LEU A 63 -2.52 -8.64 5.32
C LEU A 63 -4.02 -8.91 5.41
N VAL A 64 -4.69 -9.06 4.26
CA VAL A 64 -6.13 -9.36 4.21
C VAL A 64 -6.44 -10.68 4.92
N GLN A 65 -5.66 -11.71 4.62
CA GLN A 65 -5.87 -13.04 5.20
C GLN A 65 -5.74 -13.03 6.73
N ARG A 66 -4.75 -12.30 7.27
CA ARG A 66 -4.60 -12.14 8.72
C ARG A 66 -5.71 -11.32 9.35
N LEU A 67 -6.16 -10.24 8.68
CA LEU A 67 -7.27 -9.42 9.16
C LEU A 67 -8.57 -10.24 9.24
N GLN A 68 -8.90 -10.97 8.18
CA GLN A 68 -10.07 -11.84 8.14
C GLN A 68 -10.02 -12.96 9.18
N PHE A 69 -8.86 -13.57 9.37
CA PHE A 69 -8.74 -14.63 10.36
C PHE A 69 -8.87 -14.11 11.78
N ALA A 70 -8.28 -12.94 12.08
CA ALA A 70 -8.44 -12.30 13.39
C ALA A 70 -9.92 -11.97 13.66
N GLU A 71 -10.63 -11.45 12.66
CA GLU A 71 -12.07 -11.21 12.71
C GLU A 71 -12.86 -12.51 12.92
N HIS A 72 -12.54 -13.59 12.19
CA HIS A 72 -13.16 -14.91 12.34
C HIS A 72 -12.97 -15.48 13.76
N ARG A 73 -11.83 -15.20 14.41
CA ARG A 73 -11.55 -15.59 15.80
C ARG A 73 -12.14 -14.63 16.83
N GLY A 74 -12.84 -13.57 16.40
CA GLY A 74 -13.42 -12.55 17.28
C GLY A 74 -12.36 -11.74 18.03
N GLN A 75 -11.16 -11.60 17.46
CA GLN A 75 -10.05 -10.88 18.07
C GLN A 75 -9.76 -9.59 17.30
N GLU A 76 -9.79 -8.45 18.00
CA GLU A 76 -9.18 -7.22 17.50
C GLU A 76 -7.66 -7.30 17.70
N GLY A 77 -6.98 -7.87 16.70
CA GLY A 77 -5.53 -7.93 16.70
C GLY A 77 -4.92 -6.53 16.62
N SER A 78 -3.89 -6.23 17.41
CA SER A 78 -3.15 -4.98 17.25
C SER A 78 -2.50 -4.91 15.85
N MET A 79 -2.43 -3.72 15.25
CA MET A 79 -1.82 -3.54 13.94
C MET A 79 -0.40 -4.10 13.87
N GLN A 80 0.38 -3.93 14.94
CA GLN A 80 1.75 -4.47 14.99
C GLN A 80 1.75 -6.00 14.93
N CYS A 81 0.82 -6.66 15.60
CA CYS A 81 0.70 -8.12 15.54
C CYS A 81 0.31 -8.57 14.12
N VAL A 82 -0.73 -7.96 13.54
CA VAL A 82 -1.21 -8.32 12.20
C VAL A 82 -0.14 -8.11 11.13
N VAL A 83 0.57 -6.99 11.17
CA VAL A 83 1.49 -6.59 10.10
C VAL A 83 2.92 -7.14 10.30
N LYS A 84 3.42 -7.14 11.54
CA LYS A 84 4.85 -7.38 11.81
C LYS A 84 5.14 -8.73 12.43
N ALA A 85 4.18 -9.34 13.11
CA ALA A 85 4.45 -10.58 13.83
C ALA A 85 4.77 -11.71 12.85
N LYS A 86 5.68 -12.60 13.26
CA LYS A 86 5.82 -13.91 12.62
C LYS A 86 4.49 -14.66 12.72
N GLN A 87 4.28 -15.62 11.81
CA GLN A 87 3.03 -16.37 11.76
C GLN A 87 2.71 -17.05 13.09
N GLU A 88 3.67 -17.76 13.67
CA GLU A 88 3.52 -18.42 14.98
C GLU A 88 3.07 -17.45 16.08
N THR A 89 3.68 -16.27 16.15
CA THR A 89 3.33 -15.24 17.14
C THR A 89 1.94 -14.66 16.88
N PHE A 90 1.58 -14.43 15.62
CA PHE A 90 0.24 -13.99 15.24
C PHE A 90 -0.81 -15.03 15.62
N LEU A 91 -0.57 -16.31 15.31
CA LEU A 91 -1.49 -17.41 15.60
C LEU A 91 -1.67 -17.60 17.10
N ALA A 92 -0.57 -17.54 17.86
CA ALA A 92 -0.64 -17.56 19.33
C ALA A 92 -1.49 -16.40 19.87
N ALA A 93 -1.34 -15.19 19.30
CA ALA A 93 -2.11 -14.02 19.73
C ALA A 93 -3.61 -14.13 19.44
N VAL A 94 -4.00 -14.83 18.36
CA VAL A 94 -5.42 -15.10 18.04
C VAL A 94 -5.92 -16.44 18.58
N GLY A 95 -5.12 -17.09 19.42
CA GLY A 95 -5.43 -18.36 20.08
C GLY A 95 -5.66 -19.51 19.12
N ALA A 96 -4.92 -19.57 18.00
CA ALA A 96 -5.05 -20.60 16.98
C ALA A 96 -3.74 -21.38 16.77
N SER A 97 -3.86 -22.62 16.32
CA SER A 97 -2.76 -23.46 15.86
C SER A 97 -2.45 -23.24 14.38
N GLN A 98 -1.26 -23.67 13.96
CA GLN A 98 -0.86 -23.67 12.55
C GLN A 98 -1.82 -24.50 11.67
N ALA A 99 -2.28 -25.65 12.17
CA ALA A 99 -3.20 -26.52 11.44
C ALA A 99 -4.58 -25.87 11.23
N GLU A 100 -5.12 -25.18 12.25
CA GLU A 100 -6.36 -24.41 12.12
C GLU A 100 -6.22 -23.29 11.10
N TRP A 101 -5.10 -22.57 11.11
CA TRP A 101 -4.82 -21.53 10.12
C TRP A 101 -4.79 -22.09 8.71
N GLU A 102 -4.08 -23.19 8.48
CA GLU A 102 -3.95 -23.80 7.15
C GLU A 102 -5.28 -24.32 6.62
N ALA A 103 -6.06 -25.02 7.46
CA ALA A 103 -7.39 -25.50 7.10
C ALA A 103 -8.32 -24.33 6.74
N TRP A 104 -8.31 -23.26 7.54
CA TRP A 104 -9.10 -22.07 7.27
C TRP A 104 -8.63 -21.32 6.01
N ALA A 105 -7.32 -21.17 5.84
CA ALA A 105 -6.70 -20.49 4.71
C ALA A 105 -7.00 -21.20 3.37
N ALA A 106 -7.03 -22.53 3.37
CA ALA A 106 -7.41 -23.32 2.20
C ALA A 106 -8.89 -23.15 1.84
N ALA A 107 -9.76 -23.00 2.83
CA ALA A 107 -11.19 -22.76 2.63
C ALA A 107 -11.54 -21.28 2.34
N SER A 108 -10.64 -20.35 2.67
CA SER A 108 -10.88 -18.90 2.62
C SER A 108 -9.78 -18.21 1.80
N PRO A 109 -9.79 -18.34 0.47
CA PRO A 109 -8.81 -17.69 -0.39
C PRO A 109 -8.91 -16.16 -0.27
N SER A 110 -7.76 -15.49 -0.18
CA SER A 110 -7.68 -14.04 0.02
C SER A 110 -8.34 -13.24 -1.12
N GLU A 111 -8.35 -13.77 -2.34
CA GLU A 111 -8.98 -13.13 -3.51
C GLU A 111 -10.52 -13.14 -3.45
N ALA A 112 -11.11 -14.12 -2.75
CA ALA A 112 -12.55 -14.19 -2.53
C ALA A 112 -13.02 -13.25 -1.40
N CYS A 113 -12.09 -12.59 -0.72
CA CYS A 113 -12.37 -11.64 0.34
C CYS A 113 -12.98 -10.34 -0.21
N PRO A 114 -14.16 -9.90 0.29
CA PRO A 114 -14.71 -8.59 -0.07
C PRO A 114 -13.77 -7.42 0.27
N LEU A 115 -12.98 -7.57 1.34
CA LEU A 115 -11.98 -6.60 1.79
C LEU A 115 -10.82 -6.46 0.79
N TYR A 116 -10.45 -7.55 0.10
CA TYR A 116 -9.44 -7.52 -0.97
C TYR A 116 -9.98 -6.79 -2.21
N GLY A 117 -11.19 -7.15 -2.68
CA GLY A 117 -11.83 -6.47 -3.81
C GLY A 117 -12.07 -4.98 -3.55
N TRP A 118 -12.51 -4.63 -2.34
CA TRP A 118 -12.63 -3.22 -1.92
C TRP A 118 -11.27 -2.51 -1.98
N ALA A 119 -10.20 -3.10 -1.45
CA ALA A 119 -8.89 -2.49 -1.44
C ALA A 119 -8.36 -2.26 -2.86
N GLN A 120 -8.59 -3.21 -3.78
CA GLN A 120 -8.24 -3.06 -5.20
C GLN A 120 -8.95 -1.87 -5.84
N GLN A 121 -10.27 -1.77 -5.68
CA GLN A 121 -11.04 -0.67 -6.26
C GLN A 121 -10.64 0.67 -5.64
N ALA A 122 -10.54 0.76 -4.32
CA ALA A 122 -10.18 2.00 -3.64
C ALA A 122 -8.77 2.48 -4.01
N ALA A 123 -7.84 1.55 -4.24
CA ALA A 123 -6.51 1.89 -4.73
C ALA A 123 -6.56 2.41 -6.18
N ALA A 124 -7.36 1.81 -7.07
CA ALA A 124 -7.54 2.30 -8.43
C ALA A 124 -8.14 3.72 -8.47
N ASP A 125 -9.15 3.98 -7.64
CA ASP A 125 -9.78 5.29 -7.51
C ASP A 125 -8.78 6.34 -6.98
N GLU A 126 -7.94 5.95 -6.03
CA GLU A 126 -6.88 6.82 -5.52
C GLU A 126 -5.84 7.12 -6.61
N VAL A 127 -5.39 6.11 -7.36
CA VAL A 127 -4.48 6.32 -8.50
C VAL A 127 -5.09 7.31 -9.50
N ALA A 128 -6.35 7.12 -9.86
CA ALA A 128 -7.05 8.01 -10.79
C ALA A 128 -7.13 9.45 -10.22
N ARG A 129 -7.40 9.61 -8.92
CA ARG A 129 -7.41 10.92 -8.27
C ARG A 129 -6.03 11.58 -8.25
N LEU A 130 -4.98 10.81 -7.97
CA LEU A 130 -3.59 11.29 -7.99
C LEU A 130 -3.18 11.72 -9.41
N ALA A 131 -3.59 10.95 -10.41
CA ALA A 131 -3.36 11.26 -11.82
C ALA A 131 -4.11 12.53 -12.25
N ALA A 132 -5.36 12.71 -11.82
CA ALA A 132 -6.16 13.91 -12.11
C ALA A 132 -5.66 15.17 -11.38
N ALA A 133 -5.00 15.00 -10.23
CA ALA A 133 -4.41 16.10 -9.45
C ALA A 133 -3.06 16.58 -10.01
N LEU A 134 -2.47 15.87 -10.97
CA LEU A 134 -1.29 16.34 -11.70
C LEU A 134 -1.71 17.45 -12.66
N PRO A 135 -1.03 18.61 -12.64
CA PRO A 135 -1.21 19.63 -13.65
C PRO A 135 -1.02 19.02 -15.05
N PRO A 136 -1.86 19.36 -16.04
CA PRO A 136 -1.78 18.80 -17.38
C PRO A 136 -0.40 19.03 -18.04
N GLU A 137 0.33 20.05 -17.62
CA GLU A 137 1.69 20.37 -18.08
C GLU A 137 2.73 19.33 -17.63
N LEU A 138 2.45 18.53 -16.60
CA LEU A 138 3.33 17.46 -16.09
C LEU A 138 2.85 16.07 -16.50
N ALA A 139 1.57 15.90 -16.83
CA ALA A 139 1.01 14.63 -17.31
C ALA A 139 1.39 14.35 -18.78
N GLN A 140 1.56 15.41 -19.57
CA GLN A 140 2.15 15.31 -20.91
C GLN A 140 3.66 15.38 -20.78
N GLY A 141 4.31 14.23 -20.58
CA GLY A 141 5.76 14.16 -20.60
C GLY A 141 6.30 14.98 -21.77
N GLU A 142 7.19 15.94 -21.46
CA GLU A 142 7.90 16.77 -22.42
C GLU A 142 8.40 15.89 -23.58
N LYS A 143 7.64 15.81 -24.68
CA LYS A 143 8.17 15.45 -25.98
C LYS A 143 9.05 16.62 -26.41
N ARG A 144 10.19 16.82 -25.74
CA ARG A 144 11.24 17.66 -26.30
C ARG A 144 11.66 16.98 -27.59
N PRO A 145 11.44 17.60 -28.77
CA PRO A 145 11.99 17.06 -29.99
C PRO A 145 13.49 16.97 -29.81
N ASN A 146 14.02 15.77 -29.97
CA ASN A 146 15.41 15.42 -29.81
C ASN A 146 16.25 16.33 -30.74
N ARG A 147 16.89 17.37 -30.19
CA ARG A 147 17.71 18.35 -30.94
C ARG A 147 18.95 17.73 -31.59
N PHE A 148 19.21 16.43 -31.39
CA PHE A 148 20.37 15.72 -31.91
C PHE A 148 20.23 15.15 -33.33
N LYS A 149 19.10 15.34 -34.04
CA LYS A 149 18.92 14.88 -35.44
C LYS A 149 18.84 16.01 -36.48
N ARG A 150 19.69 17.04 -36.39
CA ARG A 150 19.88 18.04 -37.48
C ARG A 150 21.35 18.34 -37.78
N ARG A 151 22.19 17.30 -37.91
CA ARG A 151 23.52 17.42 -38.52
C ARG A 151 23.91 16.16 -39.31
N SER A 152 23.06 15.75 -40.24
CA SER A 152 23.48 14.78 -41.27
C SER A 152 22.70 14.96 -42.57
N GLN A 153 22.47 16.21 -43.00
CA GLN A 153 22.03 16.54 -44.36
C GLN A 153 22.48 17.97 -44.67
N VAL A 154 23.78 18.18 -44.89
CA VAL A 154 24.36 19.14 -45.87
C VAL A 154 25.83 18.75 -46.05
N ALA A 155 26.18 18.35 -47.28
CA ALA A 155 27.48 18.32 -47.95
C ALA A 155 27.35 17.20 -49.01
N ASP A 156 26.75 17.54 -50.16
CA ASP A 156 27.46 17.74 -51.44
C ASP A 156 27.96 16.41 -52.02
#